data_AF-A0A2N2FUG1-F1
#
_entry.id   AF-A0A2N2FUG1-F1
#
_cell.length_a   1.000
_cell.length_b   1.000
_cell.length_c   1.000
_cell.angle_alpha   90.00
_cell.angle_beta   90.00
_cell.angle_gamma   90.00
#
_symmetry.space_group_name_H-M   'P 1'
#
loop_
_entity.id
_entity.type
_entity.pdbx_description
1 polymer ?
#
loop_
_entity_poly.entity_id
_entity_poly.type
_entity_poly.pdbx_seq_one_letter_code
_entity_poly.pdbx_strand_id
1 'polypeptide(L)'
;MTPPPFISFSLKNRRLLLLLIASHLLWSGGIFALSWSSRGFASAGPWFGGAFIALQLYAAAQLLLPALLLHPEERSRGFYLFWGVTLGLSIWLLNQLPAVGLEHELLTATRSGLLLLVATVTGAAMARYIHRLWELVPICIVMTLADFASWRYGPTAAFTAEIEAYRQTPTSPPPLVDMILIKLAAPGAAGLVPLFGISDWIMVVFFAIVARRFGINDNLIGVAGEALAQQGKIGRYLPVSVVALGIATLLAQTTGRFIPALPLIALIMLLWYAGRYLRQRRRA
;
A
#
# COMPACT_ATOMS: atom_id res chain seq x y z
N MET A 1 32.42 -6.59 17.04
CA MET A 1 31.88 -7.63 16.13
C MET A 1 31.20 -6.94 14.96
N THR A 2 31.61 -7.22 13.72
CA THR A 2 30.89 -6.75 12.54
C THR A 2 29.55 -7.49 12.46
N PRO A 3 28.42 -6.79 12.29
CA PRO A 3 27.14 -7.46 12.15
C PRO A 3 27.16 -8.35 10.90
N PRO A 4 26.50 -9.51 10.93
CA PRO A 4 26.47 -10.39 9.76
C PRO A 4 25.86 -9.66 8.55
N PRO A 5 26.28 -10.00 7.32
CA PRO A 5 25.99 -9.22 6.12
C PRO A 5 24.49 -9.14 5.78
N PHE A 6 23.67 -10.04 6.32
CA PHE A 6 22.22 -10.05 6.14
C PHE A 6 21.47 -9.08 7.08
N ILE A 7 22.14 -8.50 8.10
CA ILE A 7 21.54 -7.57 9.08
C ILE A 7 22.17 -6.16 9.00
N SER A 8 23.31 -6.01 8.30
CA SER A 8 23.96 -4.72 8.14
C SER A 8 23.11 -3.80 7.24
N PHE A 9 22.93 -2.54 7.62
CA PHE A 9 22.38 -1.48 6.76
C PHE A 9 23.30 -0.27 6.83
N SER A 10 23.41 0.51 5.74
CA SER A 10 24.08 1.80 5.86
C SER A 10 23.38 2.66 6.92
N LEU A 11 24.14 3.53 7.59
CA LEU A 11 23.60 4.38 8.64
C LEU A 11 22.44 5.26 8.14
N LYS A 12 22.50 5.70 6.87
CA LYS A 12 21.42 6.44 6.23
C LYS A 12 20.17 5.58 6.03
N ASN A 13 20.28 4.40 5.43
CA ASN A 13 19.13 3.52 5.22
C ASN A 13 18.54 3.02 6.56
N ARG A 14 19.37 2.78 7.58
CA ARG A 14 18.90 2.44 8.93
C ARG A 14 18.00 3.55 9.50
N ARG A 15 18.42 4.81 9.41
CA ARG A 15 17.61 5.96 9.86
C ARG A 15 16.29 6.07 9.10
N LEU A 16 16.31 5.88 7.78
CA LEU A 16 15.10 5.92 6.96
C LEU A 16 14.14 4.76 7.25
N LEU A 17 14.66 3.54 7.49
CA LEU A 17 13.85 2.39 7.88
C LEU A 17 13.21 2.60 9.26
N LEU A 18 13.94 3.16 10.23
CA LEU A 18 13.37 3.53 11.52
C LEU A 18 12.29 4.60 11.39
N LEU A 19 12.50 5.60 10.53
CA LEU A 19 11.49 6.62 10.24
C LEU A 19 10.26 6.01 9.58
N LEU A 20 10.42 5.06 8.65
CA LEU A 20 9.31 4.31 8.05
C LEU A 20 8.53 3.57 9.14
N ILE A 21 9.20 2.79 9.99
CA ILE A 21 8.56 2.04 11.08
C ILE A 21 7.77 3.00 11.99
N ALA A 22 8.40 4.08 12.46
CA ALA A 22 7.75 5.06 13.32
C ALA A 22 6.53 5.73 12.65
N SER A 23 6.64 6.05 11.36
CA SER A 23 5.54 6.68 10.61
C SER A 23 4.37 5.73 10.39
N HIS A 24 4.62 4.43 10.16
CA HIS A 24 3.56 3.42 10.02
C HIS A 24 2.89 3.10 11.37
N LEU A 25 3.64 3.13 12.47
CA LEU A 25 3.05 3.04 13.82
C LEU A 25 2.16 4.24 14.12
N LEU A 26 2.62 5.46 13.80
CA LEU A 26 1.82 6.68 13.95
C LEU A 26 0.56 6.62 13.08
N TRP A 27 0.67 6.18 11.84
CA TRP A 27 -0.46 5.99 10.93
C TRP A 27 -1.46 4.96 11.50
N SER A 28 -0.97 3.86 12.08
CA SER A 28 -1.82 2.86 12.74
C SER A 28 -2.62 3.48 13.89
N GLY A 29 -1.98 4.31 14.71
CA GLY A 29 -2.65 5.07 15.78
C GLY A 29 -3.70 6.05 15.21
N GLY A 30 -3.40 6.71 14.10
CA GLY A 30 -4.35 7.58 13.40
C GLY A 30 -5.57 6.83 12.87
N ILE A 31 -5.38 5.66 12.27
CA ILE A 31 -6.47 4.80 11.78
C ILE A 31 -7.32 4.28 12.93
N PHE A 32 -6.71 3.87 14.04
CA PHE A 32 -7.43 3.50 15.25
C PHE A 32 -8.28 4.66 15.78
N ALA A 33 -7.71 5.86 15.90
CA ALA A 33 -8.45 7.06 16.32
C ALA A 33 -9.61 7.39 15.37
N LEU A 34 -9.40 7.27 14.05
CA LEU A 34 -10.45 7.46 13.05
C LEU A 34 -11.56 6.42 13.19
N SER A 35 -11.23 5.15 13.39
CA SER A 35 -12.20 4.06 13.61
C SER A 35 -12.98 4.24 14.92
N TRP A 36 -12.35 4.78 15.95
CA TRP A 36 -13.06 5.11 17.18
C TRP A 36 -14.04 6.27 16.95
N SER A 37 -13.57 7.33 16.28
CA SER A 37 -14.39 8.51 15.98
C SER A 37 -15.54 8.22 15.02
N SER A 38 -15.38 7.23 14.11
CA SER A 38 -16.39 6.89 13.10
C SER A 38 -17.71 6.41 13.70
N ARG A 39 -17.68 5.87 14.93
CA ARG A 39 -18.85 5.39 15.68
C ARG A 39 -19.82 6.52 16.06
N GLY A 40 -19.33 7.75 16.15
CA GLY A 40 -20.17 8.93 16.44
C GLY A 40 -21.01 9.39 15.24
N PHE A 41 -20.82 8.82 14.04
CA PHE A 41 -21.51 9.24 12.83
C PHE A 41 -22.60 8.22 12.44
N ALA A 42 -23.86 8.54 12.74
CA ALA A 42 -25.01 7.65 12.58
C ALA A 42 -25.47 7.43 11.11
N SER A 43 -25.14 8.35 10.19
CA SER A 43 -25.47 8.21 8.77
C SER A 43 -24.52 9.03 7.91
N ALA A 44 -23.46 8.40 7.41
CA ALA A 44 -22.58 9.02 6.46
C ALA A 44 -23.11 8.81 5.04
N GLY A 45 -23.48 9.89 4.36
CA GLY A 45 -23.75 9.83 2.92
C GLY A 45 -22.53 9.30 2.15
N PRO A 46 -22.72 8.80 0.91
CA PRO A 46 -21.67 8.15 0.12
C PRO A 46 -20.43 9.05 -0.08
N TRP A 47 -20.65 10.37 -0.21
CA TRP A 47 -19.58 11.37 -0.30
C TRP A 47 -18.69 11.43 0.95
N PHE A 48 -19.26 11.23 2.13
CA PHE A 48 -18.52 11.23 3.39
C PHE A 48 -17.65 9.98 3.53
N GLY A 49 -18.14 8.81 3.08
CA GLY A 49 -17.34 7.59 2.96
C GLY A 49 -16.16 7.76 2.02
N GLY A 50 -16.40 8.32 0.84
CA GLY A 50 -15.34 8.61 -0.13
C GLY A 50 -14.29 9.59 0.41
N ALA A 51 -14.71 10.65 1.10
CA ALA A 51 -13.79 11.60 1.74
C ALA A 51 -12.94 10.94 2.85
N PHE A 52 -13.53 10.05 3.65
CA PHE A 52 -12.83 9.30 4.69
C PHE A 52 -11.72 8.43 4.12
N ILE A 53 -12.00 7.73 3.01
CA ILE A 53 -11.03 6.90 2.31
C ILE A 53 -9.94 7.76 1.69
N ALA A 54 -10.31 8.84 1.00
CA ALA A 54 -9.36 9.75 0.38
C ALA A 54 -8.38 10.34 1.40
N LEU A 55 -8.87 10.72 2.58
CA LEU A 55 -8.03 11.23 3.68
C LEU A 55 -7.02 10.17 4.15
N GLN A 56 -7.46 8.94 4.37
CA GLN A 56 -6.60 7.86 4.86
C GLN A 56 -5.58 7.41 3.81
N LEU A 57 -5.96 7.35 2.53
CA LEU A 57 -5.05 7.09 1.41
C LEU A 57 -4.05 8.24 1.22
N TYR A 58 -4.50 9.48 1.39
CA TYR A 58 -3.62 10.65 1.38
C TYR A 58 -2.60 10.62 2.52
N ALA A 59 -3.03 10.24 3.72
CA ALA A 59 -2.13 10.03 4.85
C ALA A 59 -1.13 8.88 4.57
N ALA A 60 -1.60 7.76 3.99
CA ALA A 60 -0.75 6.65 3.59
C ALA A 60 0.26 7.04 2.51
N ALA A 61 -0.11 7.93 1.58
CA ALA A 61 0.82 8.48 0.59
C ALA A 61 2.02 9.20 1.23
N GLN A 62 1.82 9.87 2.37
CA GLN A 62 2.91 10.55 3.06
C GLN A 62 3.96 9.57 3.61
N LEU A 63 3.57 8.32 3.89
CA LEU A 63 4.47 7.27 4.36
C LEU A 63 5.50 6.84 3.31
N LEU A 64 5.26 7.19 2.04
CA LEU A 64 6.18 6.89 0.95
C LEU A 64 7.39 7.82 0.94
N LEU A 65 7.32 9.02 1.54
CA LEU A 65 8.39 10.02 1.48
C LEU A 65 9.75 9.48 1.95
N PRO A 66 9.87 8.80 3.10
CA PRO A 66 11.14 8.20 3.50
C PRO A 66 11.56 7.04 2.58
N ALA A 67 10.60 6.28 2.04
CA ALA A 67 10.88 5.18 1.11
C ALA A 67 11.46 5.68 -0.21
N LEU A 68 11.00 6.84 -0.68
CA LEU A 68 11.58 7.53 -1.84
C LEU A 68 13.04 7.90 -1.62
N LEU A 69 13.55 8.03 -0.39
CA LEU A 69 14.94 8.39 -0.11
C LEU A 69 15.84 7.18 0.14
N LEU A 70 15.28 5.96 0.17
CA LEU A 70 16.06 4.75 0.36
C LEU A 70 17.08 4.60 -0.76
N HIS A 71 18.33 4.41 -0.37
CA HIS A 71 19.41 4.20 -1.31
C HIS A 71 19.45 2.74 -1.76
N PRO A 72 19.66 2.48 -3.06
CA PRO A 72 19.95 1.13 -3.53
C PRO A 72 21.28 0.69 -2.90
N GLU A 73 21.25 -0.47 -2.25
CA GLU A 73 22.43 -1.14 -1.73
C GLU A 73 22.50 -2.50 -2.40
N GLU A 74 23.69 -2.92 -2.80
CA GLU A 74 23.90 -4.27 -3.33
C GLU A 74 23.71 -5.28 -2.19
N ARG A 75 22.82 -6.24 -2.41
CA ARG A 75 22.43 -7.23 -1.40
C ARG A 75 22.41 -8.61 -2.01
N SER A 76 22.83 -9.59 -1.20
CA SER A 76 22.78 -10.99 -1.58
C SER A 76 21.33 -11.50 -1.59
N ARG A 77 21.09 -12.62 -2.30
CA ARG A 77 19.79 -13.29 -2.26
C ARG A 77 19.41 -13.73 -0.84
N GLY A 78 20.40 -14.16 -0.05
CA GLY A 78 20.21 -14.53 1.35
C GLY A 78 19.71 -13.39 2.24
N PHE A 79 20.10 -12.15 1.97
CA PHE A 79 19.57 -10.97 2.65
C PHE A 79 18.06 -10.83 2.41
N TYR A 80 17.61 -10.92 1.16
CA TYR A 80 16.20 -10.79 0.82
C TYR A 80 15.36 -11.96 1.31
N LEU A 81 15.91 -13.18 1.26
CA LEU A 81 15.25 -14.37 1.80
C LEU A 81 15.07 -14.25 3.32
N PHE A 82 16.13 -13.87 4.05
CA PHE A 82 16.08 -13.67 5.50
C PHE A 82 15.01 -12.66 5.87
N TRP A 83 15.06 -11.45 5.31
CA TRP A 83 14.09 -10.41 5.62
C TRP A 83 12.67 -10.73 5.12
N GLY A 84 12.53 -11.39 3.97
CA GLY A 84 11.24 -11.86 3.46
C GLY A 84 10.59 -12.84 4.44
N VAL A 85 11.34 -13.81 4.95
CA VAL A 85 10.88 -14.74 5.97
C VAL A 85 10.58 -14.02 7.29
N THR A 86 11.45 -13.12 7.75
CA THR A 86 11.22 -12.35 8.98
C THR A 86 9.93 -11.52 8.90
N LEU A 87 9.70 -10.82 7.79
CA LEU A 87 8.48 -10.03 7.59
C LEU A 87 7.23 -10.91 7.49
N GLY A 88 7.30 -12.03 6.74
CA GLY A 88 6.21 -12.99 6.64
C GLY A 88 5.84 -13.60 8.00
N LEU A 89 6.84 -14.04 8.77
CA LEU A 89 6.65 -14.54 10.13
C LEU A 89 6.09 -13.46 11.07
N SER A 90 6.52 -12.19 10.93
CA SER A 90 5.99 -11.09 11.74
C SER A 90 4.49 -10.88 11.49
N ILE A 91 4.07 -10.90 10.21
CA ILE A 91 2.65 -10.82 9.84
C ILE A 91 1.90 -12.02 10.42
N TRP A 92 2.44 -13.23 10.25
CA TRP A 92 1.80 -14.45 10.74
C TRP A 92 1.62 -14.43 12.25
N LEU A 93 2.69 -14.14 13.01
CA LEU A 93 2.67 -14.06 14.48
C LEU A 93 1.66 -13.01 14.98
N LEU A 94 1.65 -11.82 14.38
CA LEU A 94 0.72 -10.76 14.79
C LEU A 94 -0.75 -11.14 14.54
N ASN A 95 -1.02 -11.98 13.54
CA ASN A 95 -2.35 -12.50 13.27
C ASN A 95 -2.79 -13.63 14.21
N GLN A 96 -1.86 -14.31 14.89
CA GLN A 96 -2.19 -15.33 15.90
C GLN A 96 -2.64 -14.73 17.24
N LEU A 97 -2.40 -13.44 17.48
CA LEU A 97 -2.77 -12.80 18.74
C LEU A 97 -4.29 -12.67 18.86
N PRO A 98 -4.91 -13.26 19.91
CA PRO A 98 -6.32 -13.05 20.20
C PRO A 98 -6.52 -11.65 20.78
N ALA A 99 -7.60 -10.98 20.39
CA ALA A 99 -7.98 -9.69 20.95
C ALA A 99 -9.50 -9.50 20.83
N VAL A 100 -10.10 -8.84 21.82
CA VAL A 100 -11.54 -8.60 21.92
C VAL A 100 -11.80 -7.10 22.17
N GLY A 101 -12.93 -6.59 21.67
CA GLY A 101 -13.35 -5.21 21.90
C GLY A 101 -12.35 -4.17 21.37
N LEU A 102 -11.97 -3.20 22.20
CA LEU A 102 -11.05 -2.11 21.82
C LEU A 102 -9.65 -2.60 21.42
N GLU A 103 -9.16 -3.64 22.09
CA GLU A 103 -7.87 -4.23 21.77
C GLU A 103 -7.87 -4.85 20.37
N HIS A 104 -9.02 -5.39 19.94
CA HIS A 104 -9.19 -5.95 18.60
C HIS A 104 -9.03 -4.87 17.52
N GLU A 105 -9.61 -3.70 17.71
CA GLU A 105 -9.49 -2.60 16.74
C GLU A 105 -8.07 -2.04 16.67
N LEU A 106 -7.43 -1.85 17.82
CA LEU A 106 -6.03 -1.40 17.88
C LEU A 106 -5.10 -2.42 17.20
N LEU A 107 -5.29 -3.70 17.48
CA LEU A 107 -4.53 -4.78 16.86
C LEU A 107 -4.77 -4.83 15.35
N THR A 108 -6.01 -4.62 14.90
CA THR A 108 -6.36 -4.60 13.47
C THR A 108 -5.76 -3.40 12.74
N ALA A 109 -5.75 -2.22 13.37
CA ALA A 109 -5.06 -1.04 12.86
C ALA A 109 -3.55 -1.29 12.75
N THR A 110 -2.96 -1.90 13.78
CA THR A 110 -1.53 -2.27 13.82
C THR A 110 -1.18 -3.30 12.74
N ARG A 111 -2.02 -4.31 12.52
CA ARG A 111 -1.89 -5.29 11.43
C ARG A 111 -1.89 -4.59 10.08
N SER A 112 -2.82 -3.66 9.85
CA SER A 112 -2.90 -2.88 8.61
C SER A 112 -1.66 -2.00 8.38
N GLY A 113 -1.15 -1.35 9.43
CA GLY A 113 0.09 -0.58 9.36
C GLY A 113 1.33 -1.44 9.09
N LEU A 114 1.41 -2.64 9.68
CA LEU A 114 2.47 -3.60 9.38
C LEU A 114 2.41 -4.07 7.92
N LEU A 115 1.22 -4.38 7.39
CA LEU A 115 1.05 -4.74 5.99
C LEU A 115 1.48 -3.62 5.06
N LEU A 116 1.10 -2.36 5.34
CA LEU A 116 1.56 -1.20 4.58
C LEU A 116 3.09 -1.05 4.63
N LEU A 117 3.71 -1.24 5.80
CA LEU A 117 5.16 -1.16 5.96
C LEU A 117 5.86 -2.24 5.12
N VAL A 118 5.40 -3.48 5.24
CA VAL A 118 5.94 -4.63 4.49
C VAL A 118 5.80 -4.38 3.00
N ALA A 119 4.61 -3.99 2.54
CA ALA A 119 4.37 -3.66 1.14
C ALA A 119 5.26 -2.52 0.64
N THR A 120 5.47 -1.49 1.47
CA THR A 120 6.33 -0.35 1.14
C THR A 120 7.79 -0.79 0.97
N VAL A 121 8.33 -1.59 1.88
CA VAL A 121 9.70 -2.10 1.79
C VAL A 121 9.85 -3.06 0.61
N THR A 122 8.88 -3.95 0.38
CA THR A 122 8.87 -4.90 -0.74
C THR A 122 8.80 -4.17 -2.08
N GLY A 123 7.87 -3.23 -2.26
CA GLY A 123 7.78 -2.43 -3.48
C GLY A 123 9.06 -1.63 -3.74
N ALA A 124 9.66 -1.07 -2.68
CA ALA A 124 10.95 -0.39 -2.76
C ALA A 124 12.12 -1.31 -3.13
N ALA A 125 12.11 -2.56 -2.68
CA ALA A 125 13.10 -3.55 -3.06
C ALA A 125 12.92 -3.99 -4.53
N MET A 126 11.69 -4.25 -4.97
CA MET A 126 11.37 -4.68 -6.34
C MET A 126 11.70 -3.60 -7.38
N ALA A 127 11.37 -2.34 -7.09
CA ALA A 127 11.64 -1.22 -8.00
C ALA A 127 13.14 -1.06 -8.33
N ARG A 128 14.03 -1.66 -7.53
CA ARG A 128 15.48 -1.61 -7.77
C ARG A 128 15.93 -2.31 -9.03
N TYR A 129 15.17 -3.28 -9.49
CA TYR A 129 15.53 -4.12 -10.64
C TYR A 129 15.02 -3.58 -11.97
N ILE A 130 14.36 -2.41 -11.96
CA ILE A 130 13.96 -1.73 -13.19
C ILE A 130 15.10 -0.83 -13.65
N HIS A 131 15.67 -1.19 -14.79
CA HIS A 131 16.77 -0.47 -15.43
C HIS A 131 16.29 0.39 -16.59
N ARG A 132 15.18 0.03 -17.23
CA ARG A 132 14.61 0.77 -18.36
C ARG A 132 13.10 0.95 -18.21
N LEU A 133 12.57 2.13 -18.55
CA LEU A 133 11.13 2.42 -18.45
C LEU A 133 10.25 1.44 -19.25
N TRP A 134 10.73 0.93 -20.38
CA TRP A 134 9.95 -0.02 -21.19
C TRP A 134 9.77 -1.38 -20.50
N GLU A 135 10.61 -1.74 -19.53
CA GLU A 135 10.47 -2.98 -18.73
C GLU A 135 9.17 -2.97 -17.91
N LEU A 136 8.55 -1.81 -17.72
CA LEU A 136 7.25 -1.69 -17.07
C LEU A 136 6.10 -2.28 -17.88
N VAL A 137 6.21 -2.30 -19.21
CA VAL A 137 5.15 -2.85 -20.08
C VAL A 137 4.92 -4.34 -19.81
N PRO A 138 5.93 -5.23 -19.91
CA PRO A 138 5.73 -6.64 -19.61
C PRO A 138 5.33 -6.88 -18.15
N ILE A 139 5.84 -6.07 -17.20
CA ILE A 139 5.44 -6.16 -15.78
C ILE A 139 3.96 -5.83 -15.62
N CYS A 140 3.47 -4.75 -16.23
CA CYS A 140 2.06 -4.37 -16.17
C CYS A 140 1.17 -5.43 -16.82
N ILE A 141 1.61 -6.05 -17.91
CA ILE A 141 0.87 -7.15 -18.57
C ILE A 141 0.78 -8.35 -17.62
N VAL A 142 1.91 -8.84 -17.09
CA VAL A 142 1.93 -10.00 -16.18
C VAL A 142 1.11 -9.72 -14.92
N MET A 143 1.26 -8.53 -14.34
CA MET A 143 0.49 -8.09 -13.18
C MET A 143 -1.02 -8.07 -13.46
N THR A 144 -1.42 -7.47 -14.58
CA THR A 144 -2.82 -7.39 -15.02
C THR A 144 -3.40 -8.78 -15.24
N LEU A 145 -2.66 -9.67 -15.92
CA LEU A 145 -3.07 -11.05 -16.15
C LEU A 145 -3.18 -11.84 -14.84
N ALA A 146 -2.23 -11.67 -13.92
CA ALA A 146 -2.27 -12.33 -12.62
C ALA A 146 -3.47 -11.86 -11.79
N ASP A 147 -3.76 -10.56 -11.76
CA ASP A 147 -4.91 -10.01 -11.03
C ASP A 147 -6.24 -10.47 -11.64
N PHE A 148 -6.37 -10.40 -12.98
CA PHE A 148 -7.55 -10.90 -13.67
C PHE A 148 -7.74 -12.42 -13.52
N ALA A 149 -6.66 -13.21 -13.61
CA ALA A 149 -6.74 -14.65 -13.41
C ALA A 149 -7.14 -14.97 -11.96
N SER A 150 -6.57 -14.27 -10.98
CA SER A 150 -6.91 -14.41 -9.56
C SER A 150 -8.37 -14.07 -9.29
N TRP A 151 -8.87 -13.00 -9.92
CA TRP A 151 -10.27 -12.60 -9.86
C TRP A 151 -11.21 -13.58 -10.56
N ARG A 152 -10.86 -14.07 -11.74
CA ARG A 152 -11.78 -14.84 -12.61
C ARG A 152 -11.83 -16.32 -12.29
N TYR A 153 -10.67 -16.93 -12.01
CA TYR A 153 -10.48 -18.37 -11.84
C TYR A 153 -9.75 -18.73 -10.55
N GLY A 154 -9.14 -17.74 -9.92
CA GLY A 154 -8.28 -17.95 -8.79
C GLY A 154 -8.98 -17.75 -7.44
N PRO A 155 -8.17 -17.70 -6.39
CA PRO A 155 -8.63 -17.75 -5.01
C PRO A 155 -9.55 -16.58 -4.65
N THR A 156 -9.38 -15.41 -5.29
CA THR A 156 -10.09 -14.17 -4.97
C THR A 156 -11.62 -14.28 -5.11
N ALA A 157 -12.14 -15.08 -6.03
CA ALA A 157 -13.58 -15.31 -6.16
C ALA A 157 -14.15 -16.16 -5.00
N ALA A 158 -13.44 -17.24 -4.62
CA ALA A 158 -13.80 -18.06 -3.46
C ALA A 158 -13.66 -17.28 -2.14
N PHE A 159 -12.62 -16.45 -2.05
CA PHE A 159 -12.34 -15.61 -0.89
C PHE A 159 -13.35 -14.49 -0.68
N THR A 160 -13.91 -13.94 -1.76
CA THR A 160 -14.97 -12.93 -1.65
C THR A 160 -16.20 -13.53 -0.98
N ALA A 161 -16.60 -14.74 -1.39
CA ALA A 161 -17.71 -15.48 -0.77
C ALA A 161 -17.42 -15.84 0.70
N GLU A 162 -16.19 -16.25 1.02
CA GLU A 162 -15.78 -16.63 2.38
C GLU A 162 -15.69 -15.40 3.32
N ILE A 163 -15.21 -14.26 2.83
CA ILE A 163 -15.18 -12.99 3.56
C ILE A 163 -16.61 -12.46 3.80
N GLU A 164 -17.49 -12.54 2.79
CA GLU A 164 -18.90 -12.14 2.96
C GLU A 164 -19.62 -13.04 3.96
N ALA A 165 -19.43 -14.36 3.90
CA ALA A 165 -20.02 -15.31 4.84
C ALA A 165 -19.52 -15.08 6.27
N TYR A 166 -18.21 -14.86 6.46
CA TYR A 166 -17.64 -14.54 7.77
C TYR A 166 -18.18 -13.23 8.36
N ARG A 167 -18.39 -12.21 7.52
CA ARG A 167 -18.96 -10.92 7.98
C ARG A 167 -20.40 -11.02 8.44
N GLN A 168 -21.19 -11.88 7.82
CA GLN A 168 -22.59 -12.07 8.18
C GLN A 168 -22.75 -12.88 9.47
N THR A 169 -21.84 -13.84 9.71
CA THR A 169 -21.83 -14.68 10.91
C THR A 169 -20.39 -15.05 11.29
N PRO A 170 -19.75 -14.30 12.21
CA PRO A 170 -18.38 -14.60 12.65
C PRO A 170 -18.39 -15.73 13.68
N THR A 171 -18.62 -16.96 13.23
CA THR A 171 -18.61 -18.18 14.08
C THR A 171 -17.29 -18.96 13.98
N SER A 172 -16.44 -18.66 13.00
CA SER A 172 -15.15 -19.31 12.75
C SER A 172 -13.97 -18.33 12.87
N PRO A 173 -12.72 -18.77 12.99
CA PRO A 173 -11.57 -17.87 12.86
C PRO A 173 -11.60 -17.14 11.50
N PRO A 174 -11.10 -15.88 11.42
CA PRO A 174 -11.09 -15.12 10.18
C PRO A 174 -10.30 -15.88 9.09
N PRO A 175 -10.77 -15.83 7.82
CA PRO A 175 -10.12 -16.54 6.72
C PRO A 175 -8.68 -16.01 6.52
N LEU A 176 -7.76 -16.88 6.09
CA LEU A 176 -6.33 -16.55 5.92
C LEU A 176 -6.09 -15.33 5.02
N VAL A 177 -7.03 -15.04 4.14
CA VAL A 177 -6.98 -13.92 3.19
C VAL A 177 -7.18 -12.58 3.87
N ASP A 178 -7.94 -12.56 4.96
CA ASP A 178 -8.13 -11.35 5.76
C ASP A 178 -6.80 -10.87 6.39
N MET A 179 -5.80 -11.77 6.49
CA MET A 179 -4.45 -11.46 6.97
C MET A 179 -3.61 -10.65 5.98
N ILE A 180 -4.00 -10.57 4.70
CA ILE A 180 -3.26 -9.87 3.64
C ILE A 180 -3.99 -8.64 3.11
N LEU A 181 -5.12 -8.27 3.72
CA LEU A 181 -5.91 -7.10 3.36
C LEU A 181 -5.60 -5.93 4.29
N ILE A 182 -5.40 -4.76 3.70
CA ILE A 182 -5.21 -3.51 4.44
C ILE A 182 -6.59 -2.95 4.77
N LYS A 183 -6.84 -2.71 6.05
CA LYS A 183 -8.14 -2.28 6.58
C LYS A 183 -8.09 -0.83 6.99
N LEU A 184 -9.08 -0.06 6.54
CA LEU A 184 -9.23 1.36 6.83
C LEU A 184 -10.51 1.61 7.62
N ALA A 185 -10.57 2.74 8.31
CA ALA A 185 -11.77 3.20 8.99
C ALA A 185 -12.84 3.59 7.95
N ALA A 186 -14.07 3.14 8.17
CA ALA A 186 -15.22 3.56 7.39
C ALA A 186 -16.23 4.25 8.32
N PRO A 187 -16.89 5.33 7.87
CA PRO A 187 -17.86 6.04 8.70
C PRO A 187 -19.10 5.19 8.94
N GLY A 188 -19.60 5.15 10.18
CA GLY A 188 -20.74 4.33 10.57
C GLY A 188 -20.48 2.82 10.64
N ALA A 189 -19.27 2.35 10.31
CA ALA A 189 -18.89 0.96 10.48
C ALA A 189 -18.50 0.67 11.94
N ALA A 190 -18.84 -0.52 12.44
CA ALA A 190 -18.50 -0.97 13.79
C ALA A 190 -17.01 -1.34 13.97
N GLY A 191 -16.17 -1.12 12.94
CA GLY A 191 -14.74 -1.42 12.95
C GLY A 191 -14.08 -1.10 11.60
N LEU A 192 -12.83 -1.56 11.45
CA LEU A 192 -12.05 -1.36 10.22
C LEU A 192 -12.53 -2.28 9.10
N VAL A 193 -12.65 -1.72 7.89
CA VAL A 193 -13.13 -2.40 6.69
C VAL A 193 -11.96 -2.65 5.75
N PRO A 194 -11.75 -3.88 5.25
CA PRO A 194 -10.70 -4.16 4.27
C PRO A 194 -11.01 -3.45 2.96
N LEU A 195 -9.98 -2.84 2.37
CA LEU A 195 -10.16 -1.93 1.24
C LEU A 195 -9.37 -2.36 0.01
N PHE A 196 -8.12 -2.81 0.22
CA PHE A 196 -7.24 -3.28 -0.84
C PHE A 196 -6.21 -4.26 -0.27
N GLY A 197 -5.58 -5.04 -1.15
CA GLY A 197 -4.61 -6.06 -0.79
C GLY A 197 -3.20 -5.50 -0.59
N ILE A 198 -2.36 -6.28 0.09
CA ILE A 198 -0.92 -5.98 0.21
C ILE A 198 -0.25 -5.84 -1.18
N SER A 199 -0.68 -6.62 -2.17
CA SER A 199 -0.20 -6.56 -3.56
C SER A 199 -0.47 -5.21 -4.22
N ASP A 200 -1.64 -4.62 -3.97
CA ASP A 200 -2.01 -3.31 -4.52
C ASP A 200 -1.06 -2.23 -4.01
N TRP A 201 -0.77 -2.24 -2.71
CA TRP A 201 0.16 -1.28 -2.12
C TRP A 201 1.60 -1.50 -2.57
N ILE A 202 2.04 -2.76 -2.73
CA ILE A 202 3.38 -3.07 -3.30
C ILE A 202 3.53 -2.38 -4.66
N MET A 203 2.52 -2.50 -5.52
CA MET A 203 2.56 -1.90 -6.86
C MET A 203 2.45 -0.37 -6.83
N VAL A 204 1.66 0.20 -5.90
CA VAL A 204 1.61 1.66 -5.68
C VAL A 204 3.00 2.22 -5.34
N VAL A 205 3.69 1.58 -4.41
CA VAL A 205 5.04 1.99 -3.97
C VAL A 205 6.06 1.76 -5.09
N PHE A 206 5.98 0.61 -5.77
CA PHE A 206 6.83 0.28 -6.90
C PHE A 206 6.77 1.37 -7.97
N PHE A 207 5.58 1.77 -8.40
CA PHE A 207 5.41 2.81 -9.41
C PHE A 207 5.93 4.18 -8.95
N ALA A 208 5.69 4.57 -7.70
CA ALA A 208 6.19 5.83 -7.16
C ALA A 208 7.73 5.89 -7.17
N ILE A 209 8.41 4.80 -6.79
CA ILE A 209 9.88 4.73 -6.77
C ILE A 209 10.45 4.65 -8.18
N VAL A 210 9.79 3.94 -9.10
CA VAL A 210 10.16 3.92 -10.52
C VAL A 210 10.04 5.33 -11.12
N ALA A 211 8.94 6.05 -10.86
CA ALA A 211 8.75 7.41 -11.34
C ALA A 211 9.88 8.32 -10.88
N ARG A 212 10.21 8.30 -9.59
CA ARG A 212 11.38 9.00 -9.03
C ARG A 212 12.66 8.65 -9.78
N ARG A 213 12.98 7.35 -9.90
CA ARG A 213 14.23 6.86 -10.51
C ARG A 213 14.44 7.38 -11.92
N PHE A 214 13.38 7.47 -12.72
CA PHE A 214 13.44 7.96 -14.09
C PHE A 214 13.14 9.46 -14.22
N GLY A 215 13.13 10.21 -13.10
CA GLY A 215 12.91 11.66 -13.11
C GLY A 215 11.51 12.08 -13.56
N ILE A 216 10.53 11.18 -13.51
CA ILE A 216 9.14 11.47 -13.84
C ILE A 216 8.45 11.99 -12.60
N ASN A 217 7.93 13.22 -12.65
CA ASN A 217 7.10 13.75 -11.58
C ASN A 217 5.73 13.05 -11.57
N ASP A 218 5.51 12.20 -10.58
CA ASP A 218 4.26 11.51 -10.29
C ASP A 218 3.40 12.22 -9.23
N ASN A 219 3.89 13.31 -8.63
CA ASN A 219 3.10 14.07 -7.66
C ASN A 219 2.09 14.98 -8.36
N LEU A 220 0.82 14.89 -7.95
CA LEU A 220 -0.26 15.72 -8.48
C LEU A 220 -0.35 17.11 -7.83
N ILE A 221 0.22 17.30 -6.62
CA ILE A 221 0.09 18.53 -5.82
C ILE A 221 1.38 19.38 -5.89
N GLY A 222 2.15 19.27 -6.97
CA GLY A 222 3.26 20.19 -7.26
C GLY A 222 4.58 19.49 -7.57
N VAL A 223 5.61 19.78 -6.77
CA VAL A 223 6.99 19.31 -7.02
C VAL A 223 7.15 17.81 -6.74
N ALA A 224 8.16 17.19 -7.34
CA ALA A 224 8.40 15.75 -7.23
C ALA A 224 8.56 15.29 -5.76
N GLY A 225 8.12 14.07 -5.48
CA GLY A 225 8.13 13.49 -4.13
C GLY A 225 9.51 13.47 -3.49
N GLU A 226 10.57 13.20 -4.25
CA GLU A 226 11.94 13.24 -3.74
C GLU A 226 12.34 14.63 -3.24
N ALA A 227 11.99 15.69 -3.98
CA ALA A 227 12.28 17.06 -3.55
C ALA A 227 11.53 17.41 -2.25
N LEU A 228 10.28 16.96 -2.12
CA LEU A 228 9.51 17.12 -0.87
C LEU A 228 10.14 16.34 0.29
N ALA A 229 10.54 15.09 0.05
CA ALA A 229 11.15 14.22 1.06
C ALA A 229 12.49 14.79 1.55
N GLN A 230 13.33 15.30 0.64
CA GLN A 230 14.59 15.96 1.00
C GLN A 230 14.38 17.25 1.81
N GLN A 231 13.30 17.98 1.54
CA GLN A 231 12.93 19.20 2.27
C GLN A 231 12.16 18.92 3.57
N GLY A 232 11.86 17.66 3.90
CA GLY A 232 11.03 17.31 5.06
C GLY A 232 9.60 17.84 4.98
N LYS A 233 9.10 18.18 3.78
CA LYS A 233 7.77 18.76 3.59
C LYS A 233 6.71 17.66 3.49
N ILE A 234 6.04 17.41 4.61
CA ILE A 234 4.91 16.48 4.71
C ILE A 234 3.62 17.18 4.25
N GLY A 235 2.67 16.42 3.70
CA GLY A 235 1.34 16.93 3.37
C GLY A 235 1.27 17.67 2.04
N ARG A 236 2.17 17.34 1.11
CA ARG A 236 2.11 17.82 -0.30
C ARG A 236 2.39 16.72 -1.33
N TYR A 237 2.51 15.47 -0.88
CA TYR A 237 2.82 14.36 -1.75
C TYR A 237 1.58 13.50 -2.01
N LEU A 238 1.10 13.52 -3.25
CA LEU A 238 0.01 12.69 -3.72
C LEU A 238 0.44 12.08 -5.06
N PRO A 239 1.04 10.88 -5.03
CA PRO A 239 1.47 10.20 -6.24
C PRO A 239 0.26 9.71 -7.04
N VAL A 240 0.39 9.73 -8.36
CA VAL A 240 -0.64 9.23 -9.31
C VAL A 240 -1.05 7.79 -8.98
N SER A 241 -0.12 6.95 -8.53
CA SER A 241 -0.41 5.55 -8.19
C SER A 241 -1.37 5.41 -7.00
N VAL A 242 -1.27 6.27 -5.98
CA VAL A 242 -2.22 6.30 -4.86
C VAL A 242 -3.59 6.79 -5.32
N VAL A 243 -3.64 7.78 -6.21
CA VAL A 243 -4.91 8.25 -6.78
C VAL A 243 -5.57 7.16 -7.62
N ALA A 244 -4.80 6.41 -8.41
CA ALA A 244 -5.31 5.28 -9.17
C ALA A 244 -5.92 4.20 -8.27
N LEU A 245 -5.25 3.86 -7.15
CA LEU A 245 -5.80 2.94 -6.14
C LEU A 245 -7.08 3.50 -5.50
N GLY A 246 -7.11 4.80 -5.19
CA GLY A 246 -8.31 5.46 -4.66
C GLY A 246 -9.49 5.39 -5.63
N ILE A 247 -9.26 5.63 -6.92
CA ILE A 247 -10.30 5.48 -7.96
C ILE A 247 -10.78 4.03 -8.03
N ALA A 248 -9.88 3.05 -8.07
CA ALA A 248 -10.25 1.62 -8.08
C ALA A 248 -11.14 1.26 -6.89
N THR A 249 -10.74 1.73 -5.71
CA THR A 249 -11.45 1.52 -4.45
C THR A 249 -12.85 2.13 -4.47
N LEU A 250 -12.97 3.39 -4.89
CA LEU A 250 -14.26 4.08 -4.96
C LEU A 250 -15.19 3.44 -6.00
N LEU A 251 -14.64 2.99 -7.13
CA LEU A 251 -15.40 2.25 -8.13
C LEU A 251 -15.91 0.92 -7.57
N ALA A 252 -15.08 0.17 -6.83
CA ALA A 252 -15.49 -1.08 -6.21
C ALA A 252 -16.63 -0.85 -5.19
N GLN A 253 -16.53 0.20 -4.37
CA GLN A 253 -17.56 0.53 -3.39
C GLN A 253 -18.87 1.00 -4.03
N THR A 254 -18.80 1.86 -5.05
CA THR A 254 -20.01 2.42 -5.70
C THR A 254 -20.73 1.40 -6.56
N THR A 255 -20.01 0.47 -7.19
CA THR A 255 -20.61 -0.59 -8.00
C THR A 255 -21.05 -1.81 -7.20
N GLY A 256 -20.59 -1.93 -5.94
CA GLY A 256 -20.79 -3.12 -5.12
C GLY A 256 -20.14 -4.38 -5.69
N ARG A 257 -19.21 -4.22 -6.64
CA ARG A 257 -18.51 -5.32 -7.32
C ARG A 257 -17.04 -5.30 -6.95
N PHE A 258 -16.46 -6.49 -6.84
CA PHE A 258 -15.02 -6.62 -6.75
C PHE A 258 -14.40 -6.24 -8.10
N ILE A 259 -13.63 -5.16 -8.13
CA ILE A 259 -12.91 -4.69 -9.32
C ILE A 259 -11.42 -4.97 -9.13
N PRO A 260 -10.75 -5.65 -10.07
CA PRO A 260 -9.31 -5.84 -10.02
C PRO A 260 -8.62 -4.46 -10.09
N ALA A 261 -7.93 -4.08 -9.02
CA ALA A 261 -7.36 -2.74 -8.87
C ALA A 261 -6.08 -2.58 -9.69
N LEU A 262 -5.27 -3.64 -9.81
CA LEU A 262 -3.97 -3.60 -10.48
C LEU A 262 -4.06 -3.22 -11.97
N PRO A 263 -5.01 -3.77 -12.78
CA PRO A 263 -5.21 -3.33 -14.15
C PRO A 263 -5.46 -1.82 -14.29
N LEU A 264 -6.27 -1.26 -13.40
CA LEU A 264 -6.58 0.17 -13.42
C LEU A 264 -5.34 1.01 -13.06
N ILE A 265 -4.59 0.59 -12.04
CA ILE A 265 -3.33 1.23 -11.65
C ILE A 265 -2.33 1.18 -12.81
N ALA A 266 -2.12 0.02 -13.43
CA ALA A 266 -1.25 -0.12 -14.60
C ALA A 266 -1.64 0.82 -15.73
N LEU A 267 -2.92 0.83 -16.11
CA LEU A 267 -3.41 1.67 -17.20
C LEU A 267 -3.13 3.14 -16.93
N ILE A 268 -3.51 3.65 -15.74
CA ILE A 268 -3.31 5.05 -15.37
C ILE A 268 -1.81 5.40 -15.36
N MET A 269 -0.97 4.54 -14.78
CA MET A 269 0.48 4.79 -14.71
C MET A 269 1.15 4.79 -16.09
N LEU A 270 0.80 3.83 -16.96
CA LEU A 270 1.33 3.78 -18.33
C LEU A 270 0.90 5.00 -19.15
N LEU A 271 -0.37 5.42 -19.05
CA LEU A 271 -0.87 6.63 -19.69
C LEU A 271 -0.14 7.88 -19.17
N TRP A 272 0.07 7.97 -17.86
CA TRP A 272 0.81 9.08 -17.26
C TRP A 272 2.25 9.16 -17.79
N TYR A 273 2.96 8.03 -17.84
CA TYR A 273 4.32 7.95 -18.36
C TYR A 273 4.39 8.28 -19.85
N ALA A 274 3.49 7.72 -20.66
CA ALA A 274 3.40 8.02 -22.08
C ALA A 274 3.12 9.51 -22.34
N GLY A 275 2.16 10.10 -21.63
CA GLY A 275 1.82 11.52 -21.76
C GLY A 275 2.99 12.44 -21.38
N ARG A 276 3.71 12.12 -20.31
CA ARG A 276 4.90 12.87 -19.89
C ARG A 276 6.06 12.75 -20.88
N TYR A 277 6.30 11.55 -21.41
CA TYR A 277 7.31 11.31 -22.43
C TYR A 277 7.03 12.11 -23.71
N LEU A 278 5.79 12.08 -24.21
CA LEU A 278 5.38 12.86 -25.38
C LEU A 278 5.52 14.37 -25.16
N ARG A 279 5.21 14.86 -23.96
CA ARG A 279 5.34 16.28 -23.62
C ARG A 279 6.80 16.73 -23.56
N GLN A 280 7.71 15.89 -23.07
CA GLN A 280 9.15 16.18 -23.07
C GLN A 280 9.70 16.22 -24.49
N ARG A 281 9.31 15.25 -25.34
CA ARG A 281 9.77 15.18 -26.73
C ARG A 281 9.31 16.35 -27.60
N ARG A 282 8.16 16.98 -27.29
CA ARG A 282 7.68 18.19 -27.97
C ARG A 282 8.40 19.48 -27.53
N ARG A 283 9.16 19.44 -26.43
CA ARG A 283 9.88 20.61 -25.88
C ARG A 283 11.38 20.60 -26.19
N ALA A 284 11.91 19.47 -26.66
CA ALA A 284 13.26 19.32 -27.17
C ALA A 284 13.25 19.56 -28.68
#